data_AF-A0A7V7PJX6-F1
#
_entry.id   AF-A0A7V7PJX6-F1
#
_cell.length_a   1.000
_cell.length_b   1.000
_cell.length_c   1.000
_cell.angle_alpha   90.00
_cell.angle_beta   90.00
_cell.angle_gamma   90.00
#
_symmetry.space_group_name_H-M   'P 1'
#
loop_
_entity.id
_entity.type
_entity.pdbx_description
1 polymer ?
#
loop_
_entity_poly.entity_id
_entity_poly.type
_entity_poly.pdbx_seq_one_letter_code
_entity_poly.pdbx_strand_id
1 'polypeptide(L)'
;GLLRAFRLYLEVHQLEADWEGVVRASNETLVNALCMMAPYNGLEKQALLEAVDLRARAEVLIAITEMAVARAGHEAGSVVLQ
;
A
#
# COMPACT_ATOMS: atom_id res chain seq x y z
N GLY A 1 -3.24 1.22 9.95
CA GLY A 1 -2.84 -0.18 10.24
C GLY A 1 -2.75 -0.98 8.96
N LEU A 2 -1.87 -1.98 8.87
CA LEU A 2 -1.46 -2.61 7.61
C LEU A 2 -2.63 -3.17 6.77
N LEU A 3 -3.53 -3.95 7.37
CA LEU A 3 -4.70 -4.51 6.67
C LEU A 3 -5.65 -3.44 6.12
N ARG A 4 -5.73 -2.28 6.79
CA ARG A 4 -6.52 -1.15 6.28
C ARG A 4 -5.86 -0.54 5.05
N ALA A 5 -4.56 -0.29 5.10
CA ALA A 5 -3.81 0.23 3.95
C ALA A 5 -3.90 -0.73 2.76
N PHE A 6 -3.80 -2.05 3.02
CA PHE A 6 -3.95 -3.05 1.99
C PHE A 6 -5.34 -3.06 1.34
N ARG A 7 -6.42 -3.01 2.14
CA ARG A 7 -7.79 -2.87 1.63
C ARG A 7 -7.93 -1.66 0.71
N LEU A 8 -7.48 -0.49 1.16
CA LEU A 8 -7.57 0.75 0.40
C LEU A 8 -6.81 0.67 -0.92
N TYR A 9 -5.63 0.04 -0.92
CA TYR A 9 -4.86 -0.18 -2.14
C TYR A 9 -5.64 -1.05 -3.13
N LEU A 10 -6.16 -2.20 -2.69
CA LEU A 10 -6.94 -3.09 -3.56
C LEU A 10 -8.17 -2.39 -4.14
N GLU A 11 -8.89 -1.64 -3.31
CA GLU A 11 -10.09 -0.88 -3.73
C GLU A 11 -9.77 0.16 -4.81
N VAL A 12 -8.72 0.97 -4.63
CA VAL A 12 -8.31 1.98 -5.62
C VAL A 12 -7.87 1.36 -6.94
N HIS A 13 -7.22 0.20 -6.87
CA HIS A 13 -6.70 -0.50 -8.05
C HIS A 13 -7.66 -1.53 -8.64
N GLN A 14 -8.90 -1.64 -8.12
CA GLN A 14 -9.91 -2.61 -8.53
C GLN A 14 -9.40 -4.07 -8.51
N LEU A 15 -8.61 -4.40 -7.49
CA LEU A 15 -8.04 -5.72 -7.29
C LEU A 15 -8.85 -6.50 -6.26
N GLU A 16 -8.99 -7.80 -6.48
CA GLU A 16 -9.58 -8.73 -5.51
C GLU A 16 -8.49 -9.44 -4.71
N ALA A 17 -8.82 -9.81 -3.47
CA ALA A 17 -7.93 -10.60 -2.61
C ALA A 17 -8.69 -11.70 -1.90
N ASP A 18 -8.00 -12.83 -1.69
CA ASP A 18 -8.46 -13.89 -0.79
C ASP A 18 -8.31 -13.45 0.67
N TRP A 19 -9.39 -12.92 1.23
CA TRP A 19 -9.42 -12.42 2.61
C TRP A 19 -9.15 -13.50 3.66
N GLU A 20 -9.48 -14.76 3.37
CA GLU A 20 -9.20 -15.85 4.30
C GLU A 20 -7.69 -16.09 4.39
N GLY A 21 -7.00 -16.16 3.25
CA GLY A 21 -5.55 -16.24 3.19
C GLY A 21 -4.86 -15.04 3.84
N VAL A 22 -5.39 -13.83 3.62
CA VAL A 22 -4.82 -12.57 4.15
C VAL A 22 -4.88 -12.50 5.67
N VAL A 23 -5.98 -12.91 6.30
CA VAL A 23 -6.11 -12.89 7.76
C VAL A 23 -5.24 -13.97 8.42
N ARG A 24 -4.96 -15.08 7.71
CA ARG A 24 -4.07 -16.15 8.19
C ARG A 24 -2.58 -15.85 7.94
N ALA A 25 -2.27 -14.94 7.03
CA ALA A 25 -0.89 -14.60 6.67
C ALA A 25 -0.17 -13.87 7.81
N SER A 26 1.15 -14.12 7.92
CA SER A 26 1.99 -13.38 8.85
C SER A 26 2.13 -11.91 8.41
N ASN A 27 2.38 -11.01 9.36
CA ASN A 27 2.68 -9.61 9.07
C ASN A 27 3.85 -9.46 8.08
N GLU A 28 4.87 -10.33 8.19
CA GLU A 28 6.01 -10.33 7.29
C GLU A 28 5.60 -10.67 5.85
N THR A 29 4.81 -11.73 5.68
CA THR A 29 4.26 -12.11 4.38
C THR A 29 3.45 -10.98 3.75
N LEU A 30 2.58 -10.33 4.54
CA LEU A 30 1.74 -9.24 4.07
C LEU A 30 2.57 -8.01 3.66
N VAL A 31 3.54 -7.61 4.49
CA VAL A 31 4.44 -6.49 4.18
C VAL A 31 5.23 -6.78 2.90
N ASN A 32 5.80 -7.98 2.77
CA ASN A 32 6.61 -8.33 1.60
C ASN A 32 5.77 -8.40 0.32
N ALA A 33 4.55 -8.97 0.39
CA ALA A 33 3.64 -9.01 -0.76
C ALA A 33 3.25 -7.61 -1.22
N LEU A 34 2.89 -6.72 -0.29
CA LEU A 34 2.57 -5.32 -0.56
C LEU A 34 3.74 -4.53 -1.14
N CYS A 35 4.96 -4.80 -0.69
CA CYS A 35 6.17 -4.21 -1.28
C CYS A 35 6.36 -4.60 -2.77
N MET A 36 5.88 -5.78 -3.18
CA MET A 36 6.01 -6.27 -4.56
C MET A 36 4.86 -5.86 -5.48
N MET A 37 3.64 -5.73 -4.96
CA MET A 37 2.44 -5.47 -5.77
C MET A 37 2.29 -4.01 -6.21
N ALA A 38 2.91 -3.07 -5.50
CA ALA A 38 2.65 -1.66 -5.71
C ALA A 38 3.67 -0.98 -6.64
N PRO A 39 3.21 -0.05 -7.51
CA PRO A 39 4.04 0.62 -8.50
C PRO A 39 4.88 1.74 -7.87
N TYR A 40 5.75 1.40 -6.92
CA TYR A 40 6.58 2.36 -6.19
C TYR A 40 7.63 3.02 -7.08
N ASN A 41 7.80 4.33 -6.90
CA ASN A 41 8.90 5.08 -7.51
C ASN A 41 10.24 4.81 -6.77
N GLY A 42 11.33 5.36 -7.31
CA GLY A 42 12.67 5.12 -6.75
C GLY A 42 12.83 5.57 -5.29
N LEU A 43 12.20 6.68 -4.89
CA LEU A 43 12.27 7.20 -3.52
C LEU A 43 11.49 6.32 -2.54
N GLU A 44 10.31 5.86 -2.94
CA GLU A 44 9.47 4.96 -2.13
C GLU A 44 10.15 3.61 -1.91
N LYS A 45 10.78 3.06 -2.95
CA LYS A 45 11.59 1.84 -2.84
C LYS A 45 12.77 2.02 -1.89
N GLN A 46 13.44 3.17 -1.97
CA GLN A 46 14.56 3.46 -1.08
C GLN A 46 14.11 3.60 0.38
N ALA A 47 12.99 4.29 0.64
CA ALA A 47 12.42 4.41 1.98
C ALA A 47 12.06 3.04 2.59
N LEU A 48 11.56 2.10 1.79
CA LEU A 48 11.27 0.74 2.23
C LEU A 48 12.55 -0.06 2.55
N LEU A 49 13.66 0.21 1.85
CA LEU A 49 14.97 -0.43 2.09
C LEU A 49 15.69 0.15 3.31
N GLU A 50 15.48 1.43 3.64
CA GLU A 50 16.06 2.10 4.79
C GLU A 50 15.34 1.80 6.12
N ALA A 51 14.19 1.13 6.05
CA ALA A 51 13.46 0.70 7.22
C ALA A 51 14.24 -0.38 8.01
N VAL A 52 14.60 -0.05 9.24
CA VAL A 52 15.51 -0.83 10.10
C VAL A 52 14.96 -2.19 10.55
N ASP A 53 13.64 -2.34 10.61
CA ASP A 53 12.96 -3.58 10.99
C ASP A 53 11.58 -3.71 10.32
N LEU A 54 10.91 -4.84 10.56
CA LEU A 54 9.61 -5.14 9.97
C LEU A 54 8.52 -4.15 10.39
N ARG A 55 8.56 -3.64 11.61
CA ARG A 55 7.57 -2.67 12.10
C ARG A 55 7.76 -1.33 11.40
N ALA A 56 8.98 -0.82 11.38
CA ALA A 56 9.33 0.41 10.67
C ALA A 56 8.96 0.31 9.19
N ARG A 57 9.23 -0.83 8.56
CA ARG A 57 8.88 -1.07 7.16
C ARG A 57 7.37 -1.07 6.94
N ALA A 58 6.60 -1.68 7.85
CA ALA A 58 5.15 -1.66 7.78
C ALA A 58 4.59 -0.23 7.94
N GLU A 59 5.18 0.60 8.80
CA GLU A 59 4.78 2.00 8.98
C GLU A 59 5.05 2.83 7.73
N VAL A 60 6.24 2.71 7.14
CA VAL A 60 6.60 3.35 5.86
C VAL A 60 5.65 2.91 4.74
N LEU A 61 5.38 1.61 4.64
CA LEU A 61 4.48 1.03 3.65
C LEU A 61 3.04 1.57 3.77
N ILE A 62 2.52 1.68 5.00
CA ILE A 62 1.21 2.28 5.27
C ILE A 62 1.19 3.73 4.79
N ALA A 63 2.21 4.52 5.15
CA ALA A 63 2.29 5.94 4.78
C ALA A 63 2.32 6.13 3.26
N ILE A 64 3.16 5.39 2.54
CA ILE A 64 3.24 5.45 1.08
C ILE A 64 1.90 5.08 0.44
N THR A 65 1.26 4.01 0.94
CA THR A 65 -0.03 3.56 0.43
C THR A 65 -1.13 4.60 0.65
N GLU A 66 -1.20 5.21 1.83
CA GLU A 66 -2.18 6.26 2.12
C GLU A 66 -1.96 7.50 1.23
N MET A 67 -0.70 7.88 0.97
CA MET A 67 -0.37 8.96 0.03
C MET A 67 -0.77 8.61 -1.41
N ALA A 68 -0.53 7.37 -1.86
CA ALA A 68 -0.88 6.92 -3.20
C ALA A 68 -2.41 6.92 -3.42
N VAL A 69 -3.16 6.40 -2.44
CA VAL A 69 -4.64 6.43 -2.43
C VAL A 69 -5.17 7.86 -2.44
N ALA A 70 -4.59 8.76 -1.64
CA ALA A 70 -4.98 10.17 -1.62
C ALA A 70 -4.73 10.87 -2.98
N ARG A 71 -3.62 10.56 -3.65
CA ARG A 71 -3.33 11.08 -5.00
C ARG A 71 -4.35 10.55 -6.02
N ALA A 72 -4.63 9.25 -6.02
CA ALA A 72 -5.60 8.64 -6.91
C ALA A 72 -7.02 9.22 -6.73
N GLY A 73 -7.43 9.48 -5.48
CA GLY A 73 -8.70 10.14 -5.17
C GLY A 73 -8.78 11.59 -5.67
N HIS A 74 -7.68 12.35 -5.60
CA HIS A 74 -7.62 13.71 -6.17
C HIS A 74 -7.64 13.71 -7.69
N GLU A 75 -6.96 12.78 -8.37
CA GLU A 75 -6.99 12.69 -9.83
C GLU A 75 -8.39 12.32 -10.33
N ALA A 76 -9.11 11.43 -9.63
CA ALA A 76 -10.51 11.10 -9.95
C ALA A 76 -11.47 12.29 -9.76
N GLY A 77 -11.18 13.21 -8.82
CA GLY A 77 -11.98 14.42 -8.58
C GLY A 77 -11.67 15.59 -9.51
N SER A 78 -10.48 15.63 -10.12
CA SER A 78 -10.03 16.72 -10.99
C SER A 78 -10.63 16.69 -12.39
N VAL A 79 -11.21 15.57 -12.83
CA VAL A 79 -11.74 15.39 -14.20
C VAL A 79 -13.10 16.10 -14.42
N VAL A 80 -13.71 16.71 -13.39
CA VAL A 80 -15.07 17.29 -13.48
C VAL A 80 -15.10 18.81 -13.65
N LEU A 81 -13.96 19.49 -13.82
CA LEU A 81 -13.95 20.94 -14.11
C LEU A 81 -13.00 21.26 -15.27
N GLN A 82 -13.44 20.99 -16.51
CA GLN A 82 -12.97 21.69 -17.71
C GLN A 82 -14.03 21.62 -18.82
#